data_AF-A0A968PD30-F1
#
_entry.id   AF-A0A968PD30-F1
#
_cell.length_a   1.000
_cell.length_b   1.000
_cell.length_c   1.000
_cell.angle_alpha   90.00
_cell.angle_beta   90.00
_cell.angle_gamma   90.00
#
_symmetry.space_group_name_H-M   'P 1'
#
loop_
_entity.id
_entity.type
_entity.pdbx_description
1 polymer ?
#
loop_
_entity_poly.entity_id
_entity_poly.type
_entity_poly.pdbx_seq_one_letter_code
_entity_poly.pdbx_strand_id
1 'polypeptide(L)'
;MGECGIFELGAARFLPDSSFVLIPGVEPGIFWYSKTGELQRTWESSALGLEDDCKPMFGLTETLAIDPRALNQWLGQRKIVDEILPLPDGPGVVIRERRGAEISWRMAMLRMDGQVSWLDLPFKGSSTWSHLKGDVRGNRIVFLVVEHGAGIDKPAAVPRIVLAELTP
;
A
#
# COMPACT_ATOMS: atom_id res chain seq x y z
N MET A 1 8.14 16.87 -10.44
CA MET A 1 8.39 15.50 -9.90
C MET A 1 8.07 15.56 -8.41
N GLY A 2 7.19 14.69 -7.93
CA GLY A 2 6.80 14.69 -6.51
C GLY A 2 7.99 14.37 -5.61
N GLU A 3 8.20 15.17 -4.57
CA GLU A 3 9.35 15.05 -3.65
C GLU A 3 9.25 13.83 -2.71
N CYS A 4 8.11 13.12 -2.74
CA CYS A 4 7.84 11.96 -1.90
C CYS A 4 8.19 10.60 -2.53
N GLY A 5 8.90 10.56 -3.66
CA GLY A 5 9.21 9.31 -4.37
C GLY A 5 9.92 8.26 -3.50
N ILE A 6 10.63 8.70 -2.45
CA ILE A 6 11.32 7.83 -1.49
C ILE A 6 10.39 7.12 -0.50
N PHE A 7 9.10 7.49 -0.44
CA PHE A 7 8.15 6.99 0.57
C PHE A 7 7.19 5.91 0.04
N GLU A 8 7.43 5.41 -1.19
CA GLU A 8 6.66 4.31 -1.79
C GLU A 8 5.14 4.51 -1.73
N LEU A 9 4.68 5.75 -1.95
CA LEU A 9 3.25 6.11 -1.81
C LEU A 9 2.39 5.57 -2.97
N GLY A 10 3.03 5.11 -4.05
CA GLY A 10 2.38 4.56 -5.22
C GLY A 10 2.67 3.07 -5.38
N ALA A 11 1.86 2.41 -6.19
CA ALA A 11 2.02 1.01 -6.54
C ALA A 11 1.47 0.73 -7.92
N ALA A 12 2.02 -0.29 -8.59
CA ALA A 12 1.49 -0.77 -9.86
C ALA A 12 1.50 -2.29 -9.87
N ARG A 13 0.49 -2.91 -10.49
CA ARG A 13 0.40 -4.37 -10.59
C ARG A 13 -0.28 -4.80 -11.88
N PHE A 14 0.34 -5.75 -12.58
CA PHE A 14 -0.29 -6.50 -13.66
C PHE A 14 -1.23 -7.56 -13.09
N LEU A 15 -2.42 -7.65 -13.68
CA LEU A 15 -3.43 -8.65 -13.38
C LEU A 15 -3.29 -9.87 -14.33
N PRO A 16 -3.92 -11.02 -14.02
CA PRO A 16 -3.76 -12.25 -14.80
C PRO A 16 -4.25 -12.16 -16.24
N ASP A 17 -5.14 -11.22 -16.55
CA ASP A 17 -5.66 -10.94 -17.90
C ASP A 17 -4.78 -9.94 -18.70
N SER A 18 -3.58 -9.64 -18.18
CA SER A 18 -2.63 -8.66 -18.70
C SER A 18 -3.08 -7.20 -18.62
N SER A 19 -4.22 -6.92 -17.99
CA SER A 19 -4.56 -5.55 -17.57
C SER A 19 -3.68 -5.13 -16.38
N PHE A 20 -3.71 -3.86 -15.99
CA PHE A 20 -2.92 -3.40 -14.85
C PHE A 20 -3.60 -2.28 -14.08
N VAL A 21 -3.28 -2.22 -12.78
CA VAL A 21 -3.69 -1.15 -11.89
C VAL A 21 -2.49 -0.28 -11.56
N LEU A 22 -2.71 1.03 -11.52
CA LEU A 22 -1.73 2.04 -11.15
C LEU A 22 -2.31 2.95 -10.07
N ILE A 23 -1.55 3.12 -8.99
CA ILE A 23 -1.73 4.14 -7.96
C ILE A 23 -0.48 5.03 -8.06
N PRO A 24 -0.58 6.27 -8.59
CA PRO A 24 0.59 7.11 -8.83
C PRO A 24 1.34 7.53 -7.54
N GLY A 25 0.62 7.63 -6.42
CA GLY A 25 1.17 7.95 -5.10
C GLY A 25 1.43 9.43 -4.81
N VAL A 26 1.64 10.25 -5.85
CA VAL A 26 1.82 11.71 -5.74
C VAL A 26 0.81 12.49 -6.58
N GLU A 27 -0.13 11.77 -7.20
CA GLU A 27 -1.25 12.32 -7.95
C GLU A 27 -2.52 11.58 -7.50
N PRO A 28 -3.68 12.27 -7.48
CA PRO A 28 -4.93 11.64 -7.06
C PRO A 28 -5.38 10.59 -8.06
N GLY A 29 -6.02 9.56 -7.54
CA GLY A 29 -6.69 8.54 -8.33
C GLY A 29 -6.02 7.17 -8.32
N ILE A 30 -6.82 6.18 -8.70
CA ILE A 30 -6.44 4.79 -8.88
C ILE A 30 -6.97 4.39 -10.24
N PHE A 31 -6.09 3.90 -11.10
CA PHE A 31 -6.40 3.72 -12.51
C PHE A 31 -6.25 2.26 -12.89
N TRP A 32 -7.28 1.69 -13.51
CA TRP A 32 -7.21 0.37 -14.13
C TRP A 32 -7.19 0.54 -15.64
N TYR A 33 -6.09 0.08 -16.25
CA TYR A 33 -5.88 0.05 -17.69
C TYR A 33 -6.00 -1.37 -18.23
N SER A 34 -6.56 -1.52 -19.43
CA SER A 34 -6.58 -2.78 -20.15
C SER A 34 -5.17 -3.19 -20.60
N LYS A 35 -5.05 -4.42 -21.13
CA LYS A 35 -3.81 -4.91 -21.76
C LYS A 35 -3.31 -4.06 -22.95
N THR A 36 -4.18 -3.24 -23.55
CA THR A 36 -3.83 -2.32 -24.65
C THR A 36 -3.50 -0.92 -24.15
N GLY A 37 -3.58 -0.67 -22.84
CA GLY A 37 -3.33 0.65 -22.24
C GLY A 37 -4.55 1.57 -22.20
N GLU A 38 -5.75 1.06 -22.51
CA GLU A 38 -6.99 1.85 -22.45
C GLU A 38 -7.49 1.94 -21.01
N LEU A 39 -7.80 3.15 -20.54
CA LEU A 39 -8.38 3.36 -19.21
C LEU A 39 -9.77 2.73 -19.13
N GLN A 40 -9.91 1.70 -18.29
CA GLN A 40 -11.17 0.98 -18.06
C GLN A 40 -11.95 1.61 -16.90
N ARG A 41 -11.24 2.04 -15.85
CA ARG A 41 -11.86 2.57 -14.64
C ARG A 41 -10.92 3.45 -13.82
N THR A 42 -11.54 4.36 -13.07
CA THR A 42 -10.90 5.21 -12.08
C THR A 42 -11.64 5.09 -10.74
N TRP A 43 -10.89 5.01 -9.64
CA TRP A 43 -11.39 5.26 -8.29
C TRP A 43 -10.69 6.48 -7.71
N GLU A 44 -11.37 7.17 -6.80
CA GLU A 44 -10.76 8.25 -6.01
C GLU A 44 -9.79 7.65 -4.98
N SER A 45 -8.56 8.15 -4.93
CA SER A 45 -7.57 7.72 -3.92
C SER A 45 -8.04 8.04 -2.48
N SER A 46 -8.87 9.08 -2.32
CA SER A 46 -9.52 9.44 -1.07
C SER A 46 -10.50 8.38 -0.55
N ALA A 47 -11.08 7.54 -1.42
CA ALA A 47 -11.91 6.41 -1.01
C ALA A 47 -11.10 5.37 -0.21
N LEU A 48 -9.77 5.34 -0.41
CA LEU A 48 -8.82 4.53 0.34
C LEU A 48 -8.23 5.28 1.54
N GLY A 49 -8.57 6.56 1.72
CA GLY A 49 -7.95 7.47 2.68
C GLY A 49 -6.49 7.79 2.34
N LEU A 50 -6.10 7.64 1.06
CA LEU A 50 -4.80 8.08 0.57
C LEU A 50 -4.90 9.58 0.29
N GLU A 51 -4.09 10.36 0.99
CA GLU A 51 -4.05 11.82 0.85
C GLU A 51 -3.00 12.23 -0.18
N ASP A 52 -3.34 13.23 -1.00
CA ASP A 52 -2.41 13.88 -1.93
C ASP A 52 -1.81 15.13 -1.28
N ASP A 53 -0.95 14.91 -0.28
CA ASP A 53 -0.31 15.98 0.47
C ASP A 53 1.20 16.11 0.18
N CYS A 54 1.67 15.41 -0.85
CA CYS A 54 3.04 15.48 -1.37
C CYS A 54 3.31 16.70 -2.26
N LYS A 55 2.69 17.83 -1.90
CA LYS A 55 2.98 19.15 -2.48
C LYS A 55 4.42 19.55 -2.13
N PRO A 56 5.03 20.51 -2.86
CA PRO A 56 6.43 20.92 -2.62
C PRO A 56 6.62 21.30 -1.15
N MET A 57 7.31 20.44 -0.38
CA MET A 57 7.45 20.62 1.05
C MET A 57 8.82 21.24 1.32
N PHE A 58 8.99 22.50 0.92
CA PHE A 58 10.24 23.24 1.16
C PHE A 58 10.66 23.13 2.64
N GLY A 59 11.81 22.50 2.90
CA GLY A 59 12.40 22.32 4.24
C GLY A 59 11.94 21.07 5.02
N LEU A 60 10.79 20.47 4.69
CA LEU A 60 10.35 19.25 5.37
C LEU A 60 11.13 18.03 4.88
N THR A 61 11.45 17.94 3.59
CA THR A 61 12.29 16.83 3.06
C THR A 61 13.66 16.76 3.74
N GLU A 62 14.29 17.90 3.99
CA GLU A 62 15.57 17.97 4.73
C GLU A 62 15.37 17.56 6.20
N THR A 63 14.32 18.05 6.85
CA THR A 63 13.97 17.67 8.23
C THR A 63 13.72 16.16 8.36
N LEU A 64 12.94 15.58 7.44
CA LEU A 64 12.64 14.15 7.40
C LEU A 64 13.89 13.31 7.09
N ALA A 65 14.84 13.84 6.30
CA ALA A 65 16.09 13.17 5.99
C ALA A 65 17.06 13.11 7.18
N ILE A 66 17.09 14.14 8.03
CA ILE A 66 18.05 14.23 9.15
C ILE A 66 17.49 13.85 10.52
N ASP A 67 16.15 13.88 10.70
CA ASP A 67 15.49 13.51 11.95
C ASP A 67 14.61 12.25 11.76
N PRO A 68 15.12 11.07 12.15
CA PRO A 68 14.36 9.83 12.11
C PRO A 68 13.06 9.85 12.93
N ARG A 69 12.94 10.69 13.97
CA ARG A 69 11.72 10.80 14.77
C ARG A 69 10.65 11.57 14.00
N ALA A 70 11.02 12.69 13.39
CA ALA A 70 10.13 13.46 12.52
C ALA A 70 9.63 12.59 11.35
N LEU A 71 10.52 11.81 10.73
CA LEU A 71 10.14 10.87 9.68
C LEU A 71 9.18 9.77 10.16
N ASN A 72 9.47 9.14 11.29
CA ASN A 72 8.57 8.14 11.88
C ASN A 72 7.21 8.70 12.30
N GLN A 73 7.15 9.97 12.70
CA GLN A 73 5.90 10.66 13.00
C GLN A 73 5.11 10.93 11.71
N TRP A 74 5.78 11.46 10.69
CA TRP A 74 5.20 11.78 9.38
C TRP A 74 4.64 10.54 8.68
N LEU A 75 5.40 9.43 8.65
CA LEU A 75 4.96 8.14 8.12
C LEU A 75 3.77 7.59 8.92
N GLY A 76 3.80 7.74 10.24
CA GLY A 76 2.77 7.20 11.12
C GLY A 76 1.44 7.95 11.11
N GLN A 77 1.37 9.11 10.47
CA GLN A 77 0.13 9.84 10.24
C GLN A 77 -0.52 9.48 8.90
N ARG A 78 0.18 8.71 8.05
CA ARG A 78 -0.24 8.42 6.68
C ARG A 78 -0.72 6.99 6.52
N LYS A 79 -1.57 6.84 5.50
CA LYS A 79 -1.88 5.54 4.90
C LYS A 79 -0.96 5.33 3.71
N ILE A 80 -0.33 4.16 3.66
CA ILE A 80 0.66 3.83 2.64
C ILE A 80 0.20 2.58 1.90
N VAL A 81 0.35 2.56 0.58
CA VAL A 81 0.06 1.37 -0.22
C VAL A 81 1.28 0.46 -0.17
N ASP A 82 1.11 -0.72 0.42
CA ASP A 82 2.19 -1.70 0.53
C ASP A 82 2.22 -2.65 -0.68
N GLU A 83 1.04 -2.99 -1.22
CA GLU A 83 0.89 -3.96 -2.31
C GLU A 83 -0.45 -3.83 -3.04
N ILE A 84 -0.51 -4.31 -4.29
CA ILE A 84 -1.76 -4.58 -5.00
C ILE A 84 -1.81 -6.09 -5.35
N LEU A 85 -2.87 -6.75 -4.92
CA LEU A 85 -3.11 -8.17 -5.10
C LEU A 85 -4.10 -8.42 -6.25
N PRO A 86 -3.78 -9.32 -7.20
CA PRO A 86 -4.73 -9.72 -8.24
C PRO A 86 -5.73 -10.75 -7.72
N LEU A 87 -6.80 -10.30 -7.05
CA LEU A 87 -7.85 -11.19 -6.55
C LEU A 87 -8.84 -11.57 -7.66
N PRO A 88 -9.59 -12.68 -7.51
CA PRO A 88 -10.57 -13.12 -8.51
C PRO A 88 -11.66 -12.08 -8.84
N ASP A 89 -12.15 -11.37 -7.82
CA ASP A 89 -13.24 -10.39 -7.96
C ASP A 89 -12.76 -8.98 -8.30
N GLY A 90 -11.45 -8.80 -8.44
CA GLY A 90 -10.82 -7.53 -8.75
C GLY A 90 -9.57 -7.25 -7.92
N PRO A 91 -8.92 -6.10 -8.14
CA PRO A 91 -7.70 -5.73 -7.44
C PRO A 91 -7.93 -5.50 -5.95
N GLY A 92 -7.10 -6.11 -5.10
CA GLY A 92 -7.04 -5.84 -3.66
C GLY A 92 -5.87 -4.94 -3.33
N VAL A 93 -6.11 -3.71 -2.89
CA VAL A 93 -5.07 -2.77 -2.47
C VAL A 93 -4.79 -2.96 -0.98
N VAL A 94 -3.57 -3.36 -0.63
CA VAL A 94 -3.14 -3.49 0.76
C VAL A 94 -2.61 -2.15 1.25
N ILE A 95 -3.22 -1.66 2.32
CA ILE A 95 -2.93 -0.36 2.90
C ILE A 95 -2.42 -0.55 4.32
N ARG A 96 -1.25 0.04 4.57
CA ARG A 96 -0.60 0.15 5.86
C ARG A 96 -1.04 1.44 6.54
N GLU A 97 -1.44 1.36 7.81
CA GLU A 97 -1.74 2.53 8.62
C GLU A 97 -1.38 2.28 10.09
N ARG A 98 -1.06 3.36 10.83
CA ARG A 98 -0.89 3.29 12.28
C ARG A 98 -2.26 3.32 12.97
N ARG A 99 -2.54 2.33 13.81
CA ARG A 99 -3.70 2.29 14.70
C ARG A 99 -3.24 2.19 16.14
N GLY A 100 -3.28 3.32 16.87
CA GLY A 100 -2.70 3.41 18.21
C GLY A 100 -1.18 3.29 18.18
N ALA A 101 -0.62 2.36 18.94
CA ALA A 101 0.82 2.13 19.01
C ALA A 101 1.36 1.16 17.92
N GLU A 102 0.47 0.50 17.17
CA GLU A 102 0.83 -0.55 16.22
C GLU A 102 0.59 -0.12 14.78
N ILE A 103 1.33 -0.74 13.86
CA ILE A 103 0.98 -0.75 12.43
C ILE A 103 -0.02 -1.87 12.16
N SER A 104 -1.02 -1.55 11.36
CA SER A 104 -2.03 -2.48 10.90
C SER A 104 -2.19 -2.40 9.39
N TRP A 105 -2.63 -3.51 8.80
CA TRP A 105 -2.96 -3.55 7.38
C TRP A 105 -4.44 -3.83 7.17
N ARG A 106 -4.97 -3.24 6.10
CA ARG A 106 -6.28 -3.55 5.56
C ARG A 106 -6.16 -3.77 4.07
N MET A 107 -7.05 -4.55 3.51
CA MET A 107 -7.18 -4.72 2.08
C MET A 107 -8.46 -4.06 1.60
N ALA A 108 -8.34 -3.12 0.67
CA ALA A 108 -9.45 -2.53 -0.06
C ALA A 108 -9.65 -3.28 -1.38
N MET A 109 -10.81 -3.91 -1.55
CA MET A 109 -11.19 -4.60 -2.77
C MET A 109 -11.88 -3.60 -3.71
N LEU A 110 -11.24 -3.33 -4.84
CA LEU A 110 -11.72 -2.42 -5.87
C LEU A 110 -12.67 -3.16 -6.80
N ARG A 111 -13.97 -2.87 -6.69
CA ARG A 111 -15.00 -3.53 -7.49
C ARG A 111 -15.25 -2.80 -8.80
N MET A 112 -15.64 -3.57 -9.81
CA MET A 112 -15.94 -3.06 -11.14
C MET A 112 -17.10 -2.07 -11.19
N ASP A 113 -18.03 -2.13 -10.24
CA ASP A 113 -19.12 -1.16 -10.10
C ASP A 113 -18.67 0.20 -9.50
N GLY A 114 -17.39 0.32 -9.12
CA GLY A 114 -16.83 1.52 -8.48
C GLY A 114 -16.88 1.49 -6.95
N GLN A 115 -17.50 0.47 -6.35
CA GLN A 115 -17.52 0.32 -4.90
C GLN A 115 -16.17 -0.14 -4.37
N VAL A 116 -15.88 0.26 -3.13
CA VAL A 116 -14.74 -0.22 -2.35
C VAL A 116 -15.27 -0.98 -1.15
N SER A 117 -14.81 -2.22 -1.00
CA SER A 117 -15.09 -3.03 0.20
C SER A 117 -13.79 -3.30 0.96
N TRP A 118 -13.88 -3.44 2.28
CA TRP A 118 -12.72 -3.49 3.16
C TRP A 118 -12.64 -4.81 3.92
N LEU A 119 -11.43 -5.34 4.03
CA LEU A 119 -11.09 -6.46 4.89
C LEU A 119 -9.93 -6.05 5.80
N ASP A 120 -10.10 -6.15 7.11
CA ASP A 120 -8.98 -5.98 8.04
C ASP A 120 -8.09 -7.24 7.98
N LEU A 121 -6.79 -7.05 7.78
CA LEU A 121 -5.84 -8.17 7.80
C LEU A 121 -5.44 -8.44 9.27
N PRO A 122 -5.41 -9.70 9.73
CA PRO A 122 -5.20 -10.04 11.14
C PRO A 122 -3.70 -9.98 11.53
N PHE A 123 -2.93 -9.10 10.90
CA PHE A 123 -1.49 -8.94 11.13
C PHE A 123 -1.19 -7.55 11.66
N LYS A 124 -0.20 -7.48 12.54
CA LYS A 124 0.30 -6.23 13.13
C LYS A 124 1.80 -6.12 12.90
N GLY A 125 2.26 -4.89 12.72
CA GLY A 125 3.66 -4.51 12.64
C GLY A 125 4.04 -3.66 13.83
N SER A 126 5.28 -3.81 14.28
CA SER A 126 5.82 -3.10 15.45
C SER A 126 6.40 -1.71 15.13
N SER A 127 6.54 -1.38 13.85
CA SER A 127 7.25 -0.19 13.37
C SER A 127 6.58 0.40 12.14
N THR A 128 6.64 1.73 11.97
CA THR A 128 6.20 2.45 10.74
C THR A 128 6.89 2.01 9.47
N TRP A 129 8.02 1.32 9.60
CA TRP A 129 8.78 0.73 8.50
C TRP A 129 8.40 -0.74 8.25
N SER A 130 7.41 -1.29 8.95
CA SER A 130 6.99 -2.67 8.68
C SER A 130 6.29 -2.72 7.33
N HIS A 131 6.69 -3.62 6.44
CA HIS A 131 6.08 -3.76 5.12
C HIS A 131 5.40 -5.12 4.99
N LEU A 132 4.34 -5.15 4.19
CA LEU A 132 3.67 -6.36 3.77
C LEU A 132 3.77 -6.50 2.25
N LYS A 133 4.29 -7.64 1.79
CA LYS A 133 4.22 -8.05 0.38
C LYS A 133 3.33 -9.26 0.25
N GLY A 134 2.72 -9.43 -0.91
CA GLY A 134 1.84 -10.57 -1.13
C GLY A 134 1.80 -11.06 -2.56
N ASP A 135 1.44 -12.33 -2.70
CA ASP A 135 1.19 -12.97 -3.98
C ASP A 135 -0.06 -13.84 -3.90
N VAL A 136 -0.77 -13.96 -5.02
CA VAL A 136 -2.04 -14.67 -5.12
C VAL A 136 -1.92 -15.80 -6.12
N ARG A 137 -2.38 -17.00 -5.75
CA ARG A 137 -2.47 -18.17 -6.64
C ARG A 137 -3.79 -18.89 -6.44
N GLY A 138 -4.70 -18.72 -7.39
CA GLY A 138 -6.08 -19.22 -7.25
C GLY A 138 -6.78 -18.52 -6.10
N ASN A 139 -7.29 -19.29 -5.14
CA ASN A 139 -7.92 -18.77 -3.91
C ASN A 139 -6.95 -18.59 -2.74
N ARG A 140 -5.64 -18.81 -2.94
CA ARG A 140 -4.64 -18.69 -1.87
C ARG A 140 -3.86 -17.40 -1.99
N ILE A 141 -3.65 -16.75 -0.86
CA ILE A 141 -2.80 -15.57 -0.72
C ILE A 141 -1.65 -15.92 0.21
N VAL A 142 -0.44 -15.60 -0.21
CA VAL A 142 0.75 -15.64 0.63
C VAL A 142 1.12 -14.21 0.98
N PHE A 143 1.24 -13.92 2.26
CA PHE A 143 1.73 -12.65 2.77
C PHE A 143 3.12 -12.83 3.37
N LEU A 144 4.06 -11.95 3.03
CA LEU A 144 5.33 -11.77 3.68
C LEU A 144 5.28 -10.48 4.49
N VAL A 145 5.33 -10.59 5.81
CA VAL A 145 5.40 -9.45 6.74
C VAL A 145 6.86 -9.28 7.15
N VAL A 146 7.43 -8.11 6.84
CA VAL A 146 8.80 -7.75 7.18
C VAL A 146 8.76 -6.58 8.16
N GLU A 147 9.30 -6.79 9.36
CA GLU A 147 9.41 -5.72 10.35
C GLU A 147 10.79 -5.08 10.21
N HIS A 148 10.85 -3.80 9.81
CA HIS A 148 12.09 -3.03 9.79
C HIS A 148 12.20 -2.17 11.04
N GLY A 149 13.42 -2.07 11.58
CA GLY A 149 13.74 -1.12 12.63
C GLY A 149 13.92 0.29 12.05
N ALA A 150 14.28 1.25 12.91
CA ALA A 150 14.63 2.60 12.46
C ALA A 150 15.86 2.64 11.53
N GLY A 151 16.67 1.56 11.51
CA GLY A 151 17.69 1.32 10.48
C GLY A 151 17.13 0.40 9.40
N ILE A 152 17.05 0.90 8.16
CA ILE A 152 16.38 0.24 7.02
C ILE A 152 17.13 -1.05 6.61
N ASP A 153 18.42 -1.17 6.93
CA ASP A 153 19.34 -2.17 6.38
C ASP A 153 19.11 -3.61 6.87
N LYS A 154 18.40 -3.83 7.99
CA LYS A 154 18.10 -5.17 8.50
C LYS A 154 16.69 -5.25 9.09
N PRO A 155 15.97 -6.36 8.86
CA PRO A 155 14.74 -6.63 9.59
C PRO A 155 14.99 -6.58 11.11
N ALA A 156 14.13 -5.88 11.84
CA ALA A 156 14.12 -5.85 13.30
C ALA A 156 13.68 -7.18 13.90
N ALA A 157 12.96 -8.00 13.14
CA ALA A 157 12.53 -9.34 13.51
C ALA A 157 12.62 -10.29 12.31
N VAL A 158 12.55 -11.60 12.59
CA VAL A 158 12.47 -12.62 11.53
C VAL A 158 11.19 -12.37 10.70
N PRO A 159 11.29 -12.24 9.37
CA PRO A 159 10.13 -12.09 8.51
C PRO A 159 9.13 -13.24 8.70
N ARG A 160 7.84 -12.91 8.68
CA ARG A 160 6.76 -13.87 8.89
C ARG A 160 6.05 -14.13 7.56
N ILE A 161 5.86 -15.41 7.23
CA ILE A 161 5.01 -15.82 6.12
C ILE A 161 3.65 -16.18 6.70
N VAL A 162 2.59 -15.60 6.16
CA VAL A 162 1.22 -15.95 6.51
C VAL A 162 0.47 -16.42 5.27
N LEU A 163 -0.19 -17.57 5.40
CA LEU A 163 -1.07 -18.11 4.37
C LEU A 163 -2.50 -17.72 4.71
N ALA A 164 -3.22 -17.21 3.72
CA ALA A 164 -4.63 -16.92 3.79
C ALA A 164 -5.36 -17.55 2.60
N GLU A 165 -6.64 -17.83 2.78
CA GLU A 165 -7.52 -18.34 1.74
C GLU A 165 -8.69 -17.39 1.56
N LEU A 166 -9.04 -17.13 0.30
CA LEU A 166 -10.28 -16.46 -0.07
C LEU A 166 -11.41 -17.48 0.05
N THR A 167 -12.35 -17.21 0.93
CA THR A 167 -13.62 -17.95 0.96
C THR A 167 -14.41 -17.67 -0.32
N PRO A 168 -15.01 -18.70 -0.97
CA PRO A 168 -15.82 -18.56 -2.17
C PRO A 168 -17.07 -17.69 -1.97
#